data_AF-A0A3B8HKA1-F1
#
_entry.id   AF-A0A3B8HKA1-F1
#
_cell.length_a   1.000
_cell.length_b   1.000
_cell.length_c   1.000
_cell.angle_alpha   90.00
_cell.angle_beta   90.00
_cell.angle_gamma   90.00
#
_symmetry.space_group_name_H-M   'P 1'
#
loop_
_entity.id
_entity.type
_entity.pdbx_description
1 polymer ?
#
loop_
_entity_poly.entity_id
_entity_poly.type
_entity_poly.pdbx_seq_one_letter_code
_entity_poly.pdbx_strand_id
1 'polypeptide(L)'
;QLGLAAIQWSIVTGDAAPSQTAGGIVRIVRQQIKPGAIIIGHANGRGHGIVAALKELIPELRQSGYAFVTVSQLLALGNPIDANSCYENKPNDNRHYDRRRSRQIP
;
A
#
# COMPACT_ATOMS: atom_id res chain seq x y z
N GLN A 1 -14.71 13.29 16.96
CA GLN A 1 -13.71 12.44 16.28
C GLN A 1 -13.44 11.22 17.16
N LEU A 2 -13.09 10.07 16.56
CA LEU A 2 -12.89 8.80 17.29
C LEU A 2 -11.45 8.58 17.82
N GLY A 3 -10.53 9.53 17.61
CA GLY A 3 -9.13 9.39 18.03
C GLY A 3 -8.32 8.37 17.21
N LEU A 4 -8.84 7.92 16.07
CA LEU A 4 -8.17 6.96 15.18
C LEU A 4 -7.39 7.67 14.08
N ALA A 5 -6.16 7.21 13.83
CA ALA A 5 -5.37 7.65 12.68
C ALA A 5 -5.81 6.89 11.41
N ALA A 6 -6.13 7.62 10.35
CA ALA A 6 -6.37 7.03 9.04
C ALA A 6 -5.02 6.79 8.34
N ILE A 7 -4.72 5.53 8.00
CA ILE A 7 -3.45 5.15 7.41
C ILE A 7 -3.64 4.77 5.95
N GLN A 8 -2.94 5.48 5.07
CA GLN A 8 -2.79 5.12 3.66
C GLN A 8 -1.47 4.37 3.43
N TRP A 9 -1.19 4.08 2.17
CA TRP A 9 0.03 3.46 1.69
C TRP A 9 0.80 4.42 0.78
N SER A 10 2.06 4.09 0.51
CA SER A 10 2.90 4.83 -0.44
C SER A 10 3.21 4.04 -1.71
N ILE A 11 2.99 2.72 -1.71
CA ILE A 11 3.25 1.83 -2.86
C ILE A 11 2.05 0.91 -3.06
N VAL A 12 1.38 1.04 -4.21
CA VAL A 12 0.25 0.20 -4.64
C VAL A 12 0.76 -0.98 -5.43
N THR A 13 0.55 -2.20 -4.94
CA THR A 13 0.98 -3.42 -5.65
C THR A 13 0.06 -3.75 -6.84
N GLY A 14 -1.19 -3.29 -6.83
CA GLY A 14 -2.21 -3.63 -7.81
C GLY A 14 -2.67 -5.09 -7.73
N ASP A 15 -2.33 -5.80 -6.66
CA ASP A 15 -2.59 -7.23 -6.50
C ASP A 15 -4.09 -7.58 -6.51
N ALA A 16 -4.98 -6.64 -6.21
CA ALA A 16 -6.44 -6.81 -6.30
C ALA A 16 -6.96 -7.08 -7.73
N ALA A 17 -6.16 -6.77 -8.76
CA ALA A 17 -6.48 -7.02 -10.16
C ALA A 17 -6.07 -8.45 -10.57
N PRO A 18 -6.96 -9.25 -11.20
CA PRO A 18 -6.63 -10.61 -11.63
C PRO A 18 -5.47 -10.73 -12.63
N SER A 19 -5.18 -9.65 -13.36
CA SER A 19 -4.07 -9.58 -14.31
C SER A 19 -2.71 -9.30 -13.64
N GLN A 20 -2.68 -8.99 -12.34
CA GLN A 20 -1.43 -8.70 -11.65
C GLN A 20 -0.61 -9.97 -11.44
N THR A 21 0.71 -9.83 -11.56
CA THR A 21 1.67 -10.94 -11.44
C THR A 21 2.70 -10.65 -10.36
N ALA A 22 3.33 -11.71 -9.84
CA ALA A 22 4.41 -11.57 -8.87
C ALA A 22 5.55 -10.68 -9.39
N GLY A 23 6.01 -10.91 -10.62
CA GLY A 23 7.05 -10.07 -11.25
C GLY A 23 6.59 -8.63 -11.50
N GLY A 24 5.29 -8.42 -11.72
CA GLY A 24 4.68 -7.08 -11.77
C GLY A 24 4.83 -6.32 -10.45
N ILE A 25 4.46 -6.98 -9.35
CA ILE A 25 4.56 -6.44 -7.99
C ILE A 25 6.02 -6.15 -7.63
N VAL A 26 6.92 -7.10 -7.88
CA VAL A 26 8.36 -6.95 -7.59
C VAL A 26 8.93 -5.72 -8.30
N ARG A 27 8.62 -5.54 -9.58
CA ARG A 27 9.07 -4.38 -10.36
C ARG A 27 8.57 -3.06 -9.78
N ILE A 28 7.29 -3.00 -9.41
CA ILE A 28 6.69 -1.80 -8.80
C ILE A 28 7.40 -1.46 -7.49
N VAL A 29 7.61 -2.44 -6.62
CA VAL A 29 8.27 -2.21 -5.32
C VAL A 29 9.72 -1.75 -5.53
N ARG A 30 10.50 -2.40 -6.39
CA ARG A 30 11.88 -1.99 -6.68
C ARG A 30 12.00 -0.56 -7.21
N GLN A 31 11.03 -0.10 -8.01
CA GLN A 31 11.03 1.25 -8.57
C GLN A 31 10.68 2.35 -7.55
N GLN A 32 9.95 2.01 -6.48
CA GLN A 32 9.33 3.01 -5.59
C GLN A 32 9.81 2.92 -4.14
N ILE A 33 10.49 1.84 -3.76
CA ILE A 33 10.89 1.60 -2.38
C ILE A 33 11.84 2.69 -1.87
N LYS A 34 11.56 3.15 -0.64
CA LYS A 34 12.37 4.10 0.12
C LYS A 34 12.11 3.92 1.61
N PRO A 35 13.00 4.40 2.51
CA PRO A 35 12.76 4.37 3.95
C PRO A 35 11.39 4.96 4.31
N GLY A 36 10.64 4.24 5.15
CA GLY A 36 9.30 4.62 5.59
C GLY A 36 8.15 4.29 4.63
N ALA A 37 8.41 3.56 3.55
CA ALA A 37 7.34 3.12 2.64
C ALA A 37 6.36 2.14 3.31
N ILE A 38 5.07 2.28 2.97
CA ILE A 38 4.01 1.33 3.29
C ILE A 38 3.56 0.70 1.96
N ILE A 39 3.77 -0.61 1.82
CA ILE A 39 3.37 -1.40 0.65
C ILE A 39 2.01 -2.04 0.93
N ILE A 40 1.00 -1.75 0.10
CA ILE A 40 -0.35 -2.33 0.26
C ILE A 40 -0.50 -3.63 -0.54
N GLY A 41 -1.02 -4.67 0.11
CA GLY A 41 -1.42 -5.93 -0.52
C GLY A 41 -2.62 -6.55 0.20
N HIS A 42 -3.26 -7.53 -0.43
CA HIS A 42 -4.53 -8.09 -0.01
C HIS A 42 -4.42 -9.57 0.41
N ALA A 43 -4.98 -9.90 1.56
CA ALA A 43 -5.10 -11.27 2.09
C ALA A 43 -6.58 -11.72 2.18
N ASN A 44 -7.39 -11.33 1.20
CA ASN A 44 -8.85 -11.56 1.15
C ASN A 44 -9.28 -12.47 -0.01
N GLY A 45 -8.36 -13.29 -0.53
CA GLY A 45 -8.59 -14.12 -1.72
C GLY A 45 -8.40 -13.39 -3.06
N ARG A 46 -8.14 -12.08 -3.05
CA ARG A 46 -7.86 -11.26 -4.24
C ARG A 46 -6.41 -10.78 -4.34
N GLY A 47 -5.50 -11.27 -3.50
CA GLY A 47 -4.08 -10.93 -3.56
C GLY A 47 -3.35 -11.68 -4.67
N HIS A 48 -3.59 -11.31 -5.94
CA HIS A 48 -3.01 -12.00 -7.08
C HIS A 48 -1.49 -11.78 -7.13
N GLY A 49 -0.72 -12.87 -7.07
CA GLY A 49 0.75 -12.84 -7.15
C GLY A 49 1.48 -12.36 -5.89
N ILE A 50 0.78 -11.83 -4.87
CA ILE A 50 1.42 -11.20 -3.69
C ILE A 50 2.27 -12.18 -2.88
N VAL A 51 1.81 -13.42 -2.68
CA VAL A 51 2.54 -14.43 -1.90
C VAL A 51 3.88 -14.76 -2.54
N ALA A 52 3.92 -14.90 -3.87
CA ALA A 52 5.16 -15.18 -4.60
C ALA A 52 6.08 -13.95 -4.62
N ALA A 53 5.53 -12.74 -4.80
CA ALA A 53 6.31 -11.50 -4.72
C ALA A 53 6.96 -11.28 -3.35
N LEU A 54 6.25 -11.55 -2.25
CA LEU A 54 6.79 -11.41 -0.90
C LEU A 54 7.96 -12.38 -0.62
N LYS A 55 7.92 -13.60 -1.19
CA LYS A 55 9.03 -14.57 -1.07
C LYS A 55 10.33 -14.04 -1.69
N GLU A 56 10.23 -13.20 -2.73
CA GLU A 56 11.38 -12.55 -3.37
C GLU A 56 11.78 -11.24 -2.66
N LEU A 57 10.81 -10.37 -2.40
CA LEU A 57 11.05 -9.03 -1.88
C LEU A 57 11.57 -8.99 -0.44
N ILE A 58 11.06 -9.84 0.45
CA ILE A 58 11.45 -9.81 1.87
C ILE A 58 12.96 -10.05 2.06
N PRO A 59 13.56 -11.13 1.50
CA PRO A 59 15.01 -11.33 1.64
C PRO A 59 15.82 -10.23 0.95
N GLU A 60 15.42 -9.80 -0.26
CA GLU A 60 16.11 -8.73 -1.00
C GLU A 60 16.14 -7.41 -0.22
N LEU A 61 15.00 -6.99 0.33
CA LEU A 61 14.89 -5.74 1.07
C LEU A 61 15.66 -5.81 2.40
N ARG A 62 15.63 -6.96 3.09
CA ARG A 62 16.47 -7.18 4.29
C ARG A 62 17.96 -7.07 3.97
N GLN A 63 18.41 -7.68 2.88
CA GLN A 63 19.80 -7.58 2.43
C GLN A 63 20.19 -6.15 2.07
N SER A 64 19.23 -5.36 1.59
CA SER A 64 19.40 -3.93 1.28
C SER A 64 19.33 -3.02 2.53
N GLY A 65 19.23 -3.58 3.73
CA GLY A 65 19.23 -2.84 5.00
C GLY A 65 17.86 -2.39 5.50
N TYR A 66 16.76 -2.79 4.84
CA TYR A 66 15.42 -2.47 5.32
C TYR A 66 14.98 -3.38 6.48
N ALA A 67 14.31 -2.78 7.47
CA ALA A 67 13.58 -3.49 8.49
C ALA A 67 12.08 -3.49 8.17
N PHE A 68 11.42 -4.63 8.39
CA PHE A 68 9.96 -4.71 8.35
C PHE A 68 9.42 -4.52 9.76
N VAL A 69 8.57 -3.51 9.93
CA VAL A 69 7.98 -3.10 11.21
C VAL A 69 6.47 -3.03 11.09
N THR A 70 5.77 -2.96 12.21
CA THR A 70 4.34 -2.64 12.21
C THR A 70 4.13 -1.16 11.86
N VAL A 71 2.91 -0.80 11.43
CA VAL A 71 2.56 0.61 11.19
C VAL A 71 2.75 1.45 12.45
N SER A 72 2.36 0.96 13.63
CA SER A 72 2.55 1.71 14.89
C SER A 72 4.01 1.99 15.20
N GLN A 73 4.90 1.03 14.92
CA GLN A 73 6.34 1.23 15.06
C GLN A 73 6.87 2.23 14.03
N LEU A 74 6.42 2.14 12.78
CA LEU A 74 6.80 3.10 11.74
C LEU A 74 6.43 4.53 12.12
N LEU A 75 5.21 4.75 12.63
CA LEU A 75 4.75 6.06 13.11
C LEU A 75 5.54 6.58 14.31
N ALA A 76 6.07 5.69 15.15
CA ALA A 76 6.92 6.08 16.29
C ALA A 76 8.38 6.41 15.87
N LEU A 77 8.84 5.89 14.73
CA LEU A 77 10.21 6.05 14.23
C LEU A 77 10.41 7.31 13.38
N GLY A 78 9.35 7.97 12.93
CA GLY A 78 9.45 9.09 12.01
C GLY A 78 8.26 10.03 12.06
N ASN A 79 8.30 11.05 11.21
CA ASN A 79 7.23 12.04 11.09
C ASN A 79 6.26 11.62 9.97
N PRO A 80 4.98 11.34 10.28
CA PRO A 80 3.99 11.03 9.27
C PRO A 80 3.79 12.21 8.29
N ILE A 81 3.48 11.88 7.04
CA ILE A 81 3.08 12.86 6.04
C ILE A 81 1.57 12.80 5.92
N ASP A 82 0.90 13.89 6.24
CA ASP A 82 -0.55 14.00 6.14
C ASP A 82 -0.99 14.34 4.71
N ALA A 83 -2.11 13.76 4.29
CA ALA A 83 -2.79 14.08 3.04
C ALA A 83 -4.19 14.64 3.34
N ASN A 84 -4.57 15.71 2.65
CA ASN A 84 -5.90 16.33 2.80
C ASN A 84 -7.02 15.51 2.14
N SER A 85 -6.70 14.40 1.47
CA SER A 85 -7.65 13.54 0.76
C SER A 85 -7.09 12.13 0.60
N CYS A 86 -7.95 11.11 0.70
CA CYS A 86 -7.60 9.75 0.34
C CYS A 86 -7.42 9.59 -1.18
N TYR A 87 -6.41 8.82 -1.59
CA TYR A 87 -6.11 8.50 -2.98
C TYR A 87 -5.40 7.14 -3.09
N GLU A 88 -5.31 6.57 -4.29
CA GLU A 88 -4.66 5.27 -4.50
C GLU A 88 -3.16 5.45 -4.77
N ASN A 89 -2.80 6.17 -5.83
CA ASN A 89 -1.44 6.48 -6.25
C ASN A 89 -1.14 7.99 -6.19
N LYS A 90 -2.11 8.84 -6.54
CA LYS A 90 -1.95 10.30 -6.53
C LYS A 90 -3.27 11.01 -6.25
N PRO A 91 -3.25 12.23 -5.69
CA PRO A 91 -4.47 12.97 -5.42
C PRO A 91 -5.44 12.96 -6.62
N ASN A 92 -6.70 12.62 -6.34
CA ASN A 92 -7.84 12.60 -7.27
C ASN A 92 -8.02 11.37 -8.17
N ASP A 93 -7.14 10.36 -8.12
CA ASP A 93 -7.30 9.15 -8.94
C ASP A 93 -8.50 8.27 -8.52
N ASN A 94 -8.89 8.32 -7.25
CA ASN A 94 -10.04 7.58 -6.71
C ASN A 94 -11.40 8.24 -6.89
N ARG A 95 -11.47 9.46 -7.46
CA ARG A 95 -12.75 10.21 -7.54
C ARG A 95 -13.87 9.42 -8.24
N HIS A 96 -13.54 8.54 -9.19
CA HIS A 96 -14.55 7.71 -9.85
C HIS A 96 -15.24 6.74 -8.87
N TYR A 97 -14.47 6.17 -7.94
CA TYR A 97 -14.97 5.25 -6.91
C TYR A 97 -15.73 5.99 -5.80
N ASP A 98 -15.23 7.16 -5.39
CA ASP A 98 -15.83 7.97 -4.31
C ASP A 98 -17.22 8.47 -4.68
N ARG A 99 -17.43 8.88 -5.94
CA ARG A 99 -18.72 9.39 -6.43
C ARG A 99 -19.85 8.36 -6.40
N ARG A 100 -19.53 7.06 -6.36
CA ARG A 100 -20.57 6.01 -6.36
C ARG A 100 -21.18 5.78 -4.98
N ARG A 101 -20.53 6.17 -3.89
CA ARG A 101 -21.06 6.03 -2.52
C ARG A 101 -22.00 7.15 -2.08
N SER A 102 -21.98 8.32 -2.72
CA SER A 102 -22.89 9.43 -2.38
C SER A 102 -24.32 9.25 -2.92
N ARG A 103 -24.61 8.19 -3.67
CA ARG A 103 -25.96 7.85 -4.16
C ARG A 103 -26.65 6.73 -3.39
N GLN A 104 -26.07 6.27 -2.28
CA GLN A 104 -26.57 5.11 -1.53
C GLN A 104 -26.48 5.33 -0.01
N ILE A 105 -27.08 6.41 0.48
CA ILE A 105 -27.50 6.55 1.88
C ILE A 105 -28.84 7.30 1.87
N PRO A 106 -29.97 6.71 2.31
CA PRO A 106 -31.19 7.48 2.58
C PRO A 106 -30.99 8.47 3.73
#